data_AF-A0A6G8CZH5-F1
#
_entry.id   AF-A0A6G8CZH5-F1
#
_cell.length_a   1.000
_cell.length_b   1.000
_cell.length_c   1.000
_cell.angle_alpha   90.00
_cell.angle_beta   90.00
_cell.angle_gamma   90.00
#
_symmetry.space_group_name_H-M   'P 1'
#
loop_
_entity.id
_entity.type
_entity.pdbx_description
1 polymer ?
#
loop_
_entity_poly.entity_id
_entity_poly.type
_entity_poly.pdbx_seq_one_letter_code
_entity_poly.pdbx_strand_id
1 'polypeptide(L)'
;MSTKCSIAHGTGFHLYNEVFDEKHVFLQLDKADFEVTPDRVMVKLPLHVWEYIRSFPGADLSYADVSDEQIHQEAVHAVDSRLAEAAEASSDRQRNLIALGGSFVMGDIALPRNEQIANYVAHHQRQRAQQREVLAQVESLKNQQR
;
A
#
# COMPACT_ATOMS: atom_id res chain seq x y z
N MET A 1 5.75 16.82 -0.83
CA MET A 1 5.93 15.50 -0.19
C MET A 1 6.16 14.49 -1.29
N SER A 2 7.09 13.56 -1.12
CA SER A 2 7.25 12.42 -2.04
C SER A 2 6.12 11.42 -1.75
N THR A 3 5.41 10.97 -2.78
CA THR A 3 4.42 9.88 -2.69
C THR A 3 5.07 8.49 -2.81
N LYS A 4 6.38 8.44 -3.04
CA LYS A 4 7.15 7.19 -3.11
C LYS A 4 7.38 6.60 -1.72
N CYS A 5 6.94 5.36 -1.55
CA CYS A 5 7.29 4.49 -0.44
C CYS A 5 8.44 3.57 -0.89
N SER A 6 9.67 3.88 -0.45
CA SER A 6 10.86 3.10 -0.81
C SER A 6 10.80 1.68 -0.27
N ILE A 7 11.04 0.70 -1.14
CA ILE A 7 11.23 -0.70 -0.78
C ILE A 7 12.74 -0.99 -0.69
N ALA A 8 13.48 -0.66 -1.75
CA ALA A 8 14.92 -0.86 -1.83
C ALA A 8 15.55 0.25 -2.68
N HIS A 9 16.72 0.75 -2.30
CA HIS A 9 17.44 1.74 -3.10
C HIS A 9 18.96 1.57 -2.97
N GLY A 10 19.68 2.07 -3.97
CA GLY A 10 21.13 2.07 -3.99
C GLY A 10 21.66 2.94 -5.12
N THR A 11 22.97 2.92 -5.36
CA THR A 11 23.55 3.67 -6.47
C THR A 11 23.00 3.14 -7.79
N GLY A 12 22.27 3.99 -8.52
CA GLY A 12 21.75 3.68 -9.85
C GLY A 12 20.44 2.89 -9.90
N PHE A 13 19.76 2.67 -8.77
CA PHE A 13 18.42 2.07 -8.77
C PHE A 13 17.54 2.49 -7.58
N HIS A 14 16.22 2.46 -7.78
CA HIS A 14 15.21 2.67 -6.72
C HIS A 14 13.97 1.84 -7.00
N LEU A 15 13.68 0.89 -6.12
CA LEU A 15 12.45 0.12 -6.07
C LEU A 15 11.48 0.73 -5.05
N TYR A 16 10.27 1.06 -5.47
CA TYR A 16 9.29 1.74 -4.62
C TYR A 16 7.85 1.46 -5.05
N ASN A 17 6.92 1.75 -4.14
CA ASN A 17 5.49 1.87 -4.42
C ASN A 17 5.08 3.34 -4.41
N GLU A 18 3.96 3.66 -5.04
CA GLU A 18 3.33 4.97 -4.92
C GLU A 18 2.13 4.88 -3.97
N VAL A 19 1.96 5.86 -3.08
CA VAL A 19 0.86 5.89 -2.08
C VAL A 19 -0.54 5.75 -2.72
N PHE A 20 -0.70 6.13 -3.99
CA PHE A 20 -1.96 6.07 -4.71
C PHE A 20 -2.02 4.99 -5.81
N ASP A 21 -0.97 4.16 -5.94
CA ASP A 21 -0.94 3.04 -6.87
C ASP A 21 -0.64 1.74 -6.10
N GLU A 22 -1.72 1.07 -5.71
CA GLU A 22 -1.68 -0.19 -4.97
C GLU A 22 -1.42 -1.41 -5.91
N LYS A 23 -1.40 -1.20 -7.23
CA LYS A 23 -1.33 -2.27 -8.23
C LYS A 23 0.05 -2.48 -8.82
N HIS A 24 0.93 -1.49 -8.73
CA HIS A 24 2.24 -1.53 -9.36
C HIS A 24 3.37 -1.32 -8.36
N VAL A 25 4.46 -2.03 -8.62
CA VAL A 25 5.78 -1.75 -8.04
C VAL A 25 6.62 -1.10 -9.12
N PHE A 26 7.33 -0.04 -8.78
CA PHE A 26 8.14 0.73 -9.72
C PHE A 26 9.61 0.45 -9.47
N LEU A 27 10.33 0.09 -10.55
CA LEU A 27 11.78 -0.01 -10.55
C LEU A 27 12.36 1.09 -11.45
N GLN A 28 12.97 2.09 -10.82
CA GLN A 28 13.81 3.06 -11.50
C GLN A 28 15.24 2.52 -11.61
N LEU A 29 15.84 2.64 -12.80
CA LEU A 29 17.24 2.31 -13.06
C LEU A 29 17.90 3.49 -13.77
N ASP A 30 19.04 3.95 -13.24
CA ASP A 30 19.80 5.02 -13.87
C ASP A 30 20.79 4.43 -14.87
N LYS A 31 20.77 4.92 -16.12
CA LYS A 31 21.67 4.48 -17.21
C LYS A 31 21.59 2.97 -17.51
N ALA A 32 20.44 2.34 -17.32
CA ALA A 32 20.24 0.95 -17.74
C ALA A 32 20.11 0.83 -19.26
N ASP A 33 20.71 -0.22 -19.81
CA ASP A 33 20.48 -0.62 -21.19
C ASP A 33 19.05 -1.17 -21.34
N PHE A 34 18.38 -0.80 -22.42
CA PHE A 34 17.05 -1.30 -22.74
C PHE A 34 16.88 -1.47 -24.25
N GLU A 35 15.98 -2.37 -24.65
CA GLU A 35 15.60 -2.64 -26.03
C GLU A 35 14.09 -2.48 -26.17
N VAL A 36 13.65 -1.72 -27.17
CA VAL A 36 12.22 -1.50 -27.47
C VAL A 36 11.95 -1.92 -28.92
N THR A 37 10.89 -2.69 -29.11
CA THR A 37 10.31 -3.02 -30.41
C THR A 37 8.82 -2.62 -30.38
N PRO A 38 8.09 -2.70 -31.51
CA PRO A 38 6.65 -2.42 -31.52
C PRO A 38 5.81 -3.30 -30.57
N ASP A 39 6.32 -4.48 -30.22
CA ASP A 39 5.61 -5.51 -29.46
C ASP A 39 6.22 -5.82 -28.08
N ARG A 40 7.42 -5.33 -27.76
CA ARG A 40 8.08 -5.59 -26.47
C ARG A 40 8.98 -4.46 -25.98
N VAL A 41 9.13 -4.41 -24.66
CA VAL A 41 10.17 -3.65 -23.97
C VAL A 41 10.99 -4.63 -23.14
N MET A 42 12.30 -4.59 -23.27
CA MET A 42 13.23 -5.39 -22.48
C MET A 42 14.21 -4.45 -21.78
N VAL A 43 14.33 -4.59 -20.45
CA VAL A 43 15.24 -3.79 -19.63
C VAL A 43 16.34 -4.71 -19.11
N LYS A 44 17.60 -4.34 -19.29
CA LYS A 44 18.75 -5.10 -18.78
C LYS A 44 18.98 -4.73 -17.33
N LEU A 45 18.52 -5.57 -16.40
CA LEU A 45 18.78 -5.40 -14.98
C LEU A 45 20.18 -5.96 -14.65
N PRO A 46 21.08 -5.16 -14.06
CA PRO A 46 22.37 -5.67 -13.58
C PRO A 46 22.16 -6.79 -12.56
N LEU A 47 22.91 -7.89 -12.68
CA LEU A 47 22.71 -9.07 -11.85
C LEU A 47 22.78 -8.78 -10.34
N HIS A 48 23.73 -7.93 -9.91
CA HIS A 48 23.84 -7.55 -8.50
C HIS A 48 22.64 -6.73 -7.99
N VAL A 49 22.02 -5.91 -8.85
CA VAL A 49 20.79 -5.18 -8.52
C VAL A 49 19.62 -6.15 -8.38
N TRP A 50 19.51 -7.13 -9.28
CA TRP A 50 18.50 -8.19 -9.19
C TRP A 50 18.64 -9.00 -7.90
N GLU A 51 19.85 -9.49 -7.59
CA GLU A 51 20.12 -10.27 -6.38
C GLU A 51 19.81 -9.49 -5.09
N TYR A 52 20.06 -8.18 -5.09
CA TYR A 52 19.68 -7.32 -3.97
C TYR A 52 18.16 -7.14 -3.88
N ILE A 53 17.48 -6.79 -4.97
CA ILE A 53 16.02 -6.56 -4.99
C ILE A 53 15.25 -7.82 -4.59
N ARG A 54 15.65 -9.00 -5.07
CA ARG A 54 14.94 -10.26 -4.76
C ARG A 54 15.09 -10.70 -3.30
N SER A 55 15.96 -10.05 -2.51
CA SER A 55 16.10 -10.31 -1.08
C SER A 55 15.02 -9.62 -0.23
N PHE A 56 14.33 -8.63 -0.80
CA PHE A 56 13.21 -7.96 -0.14
C PHE A 56 11.94 -8.80 -0.28
N PRO A 57 11.10 -8.85 0.77
CA PRO A 57 9.78 -9.47 0.64
C PRO A 57 9.00 -8.78 -0.48
N GLY A 58 8.17 -9.54 -1.19
CA GLY A 58 7.24 -8.99 -2.18
C GLY A 58 6.20 -8.07 -1.53
N ALA A 59 5.16 -7.70 -2.29
CA ALA A 59 4.04 -6.94 -1.73
C ALA A 59 3.48 -7.63 -0.47
N ASP A 60 3.13 -6.85 0.55
CA ASP A 60 2.40 -7.36 1.71
C ASP A 60 0.96 -7.65 1.29
N LEU A 61 0.66 -8.94 1.16
CA LEU A 61 -0.67 -9.46 0.79
C LEU A 61 -1.39 -10.11 1.97
N SER A 62 -0.94 -9.85 3.21
CA SER A 62 -1.52 -10.47 4.43
C SER A 62 -2.99 -10.11 4.65
N TYR A 63 -3.44 -8.97 4.11
CA TYR A 63 -4.82 -8.50 4.25
C TYR A 63 -5.82 -9.31 3.41
N ALA A 64 -5.36 -10.10 2.43
CA ALA A 64 -6.19 -10.96 1.58
C ALA A 64 -7.05 -11.97 2.38
N ASP A 65 -6.53 -12.42 3.52
CA ASP A 65 -7.16 -13.46 4.36
C ASP A 65 -7.98 -12.90 5.52
N VAL A 66 -8.00 -11.57 5.71
CA VAL A 66 -8.73 -10.93 6.81
C VAL A 66 -10.24 -11.00 6.57
N SER A 67 -10.99 -11.47 7.56
CA SER A 67 -12.46 -11.61 7.51
C SER A 67 -13.18 -10.28 7.69
N ASP A 68 -14.44 -10.17 7.26
CA ASP A 68 -15.24 -8.95 7.46
C ASP A 68 -15.41 -8.58 8.93
N GLU A 69 -15.52 -9.58 9.81
CA GLU A 69 -15.62 -9.36 11.25
C GLU A 69 -14.32 -8.75 11.81
N GLN A 70 -13.15 -9.24 11.38
CA GLN A 70 -11.86 -8.66 11.77
C GLN A 70 -11.72 -7.22 11.27
N ILE A 71 -12.06 -6.96 9.99
CA ILE A 71 -12.02 -5.59 9.43
C ILE A 71 -12.93 -4.66 10.25
N HIS A 72 -14.12 -5.12 10.64
CA HIS A 72 -15.05 -4.32 11.43
C HIS A 72 -14.53 -4.07 12.85
N GLN A 73 -13.94 -5.08 13.51
CA GLN A 73 -13.32 -4.93 14.84
C GLN A 73 -12.16 -3.95 14.81
N GLU A 74 -11.30 -4.04 13.79
CA GLU A 74 -10.20 -3.08 13.57
C GLU A 74 -10.73 -1.67 13.34
N ALA A 75 -11.79 -1.52 12.54
CA ALA A 75 -12.43 -0.23 12.28
C ALA A 75 -12.94 0.43 13.57
N VAL A 76 -13.65 -0.33 14.40
CA VAL A 76 -14.17 0.13 15.69
C VAL A 76 -13.02 0.58 16.59
N HIS A 77 -12.00 -0.27 16.76
CA HIS A 77 -10.87 0.03 17.62
C HIS A 77 -10.08 1.27 17.14
N ALA A 78 -9.83 1.38 15.83
CA ALA A 78 -9.06 2.45 15.25
C ALA A 78 -9.79 3.80 15.33
N VAL A 79 -11.10 3.82 15.07
CA VAL A 79 -11.92 5.03 15.20
C VAL A 79 -12.05 5.46 16.66
N ASP A 80 -12.29 4.52 17.58
CA ASP A 80 -12.41 4.82 19.02
C ASP A 80 -11.10 5.38 19.57
N SER A 81 -9.97 4.78 19.20
CA SER A 81 -8.64 5.27 19.59
C SER A 81 -8.39 6.68 19.06
N ARG A 82 -8.68 6.93 17.77
CA ARG A 82 -8.51 8.26 17.15
C ARG A 82 -9.36 9.33 17.83
N LEU A 83 -10.61 9.02 18.17
CA LEU A 83 -11.51 9.94 18.84
C LEU A 83 -11.06 10.22 20.28
N ALA A 84 -10.58 9.20 21.00
CA ALA A 84 -10.02 9.36 22.34
C ALA A 84 -8.77 10.25 22.33
N GLU A 85 -7.80 9.98 21.43
CA GLU A 85 -6.59 10.79 21.28
C GLU A 85 -6.91 12.26 20.93
N ALA A 86 -7.91 12.50 20.07
CA ALA A 86 -8.32 13.85 19.70
C ALA A 86 -9.04 14.61 20.84
N ALA A 87 -9.74 13.87 21.71
CA ALA A 87 -10.35 14.42 22.92
C ALA A 87 -9.29 14.79 23.97
N GLU A 88 -8.25 13.97 24.11
CA GLU A 88 -7.13 14.16 25.05
C GLU A 88 -6.03 15.11 24.53
N ALA A 89 -6.13 15.57 23.28
CA ALA A 89 -5.14 16.44 22.67
C ALA A 89 -4.93 17.74 23.47
N SER A 90 -3.67 17.99 23.86
CA SER A 90 -3.27 19.14 24.68
C SER A 90 -3.24 20.47 23.92
N SER A 91 -3.34 20.43 22.58
CA SER A 91 -3.30 21.60 21.71
C SER A 91 -4.02 21.36 20.38
N ASP A 92 -4.46 22.44 19.74
CA ASP A 92 -5.08 22.39 18.41
C ASP A 92 -4.14 21.82 17.35
N ARG A 93 -2.82 22.07 17.49
CA ARG A 93 -1.81 21.48 16.58
C ARG A 93 -1.80 19.95 16.68
N GLN A 94 -1.85 19.41 17.89
CA GLN A 94 -1.88 17.96 18.11
C GLN A 94 -3.17 17.37 17.56
N ARG A 95 -4.32 18.01 17.82
CA ARG A 95 -5.61 17.61 17.26
C ARG A 95 -5.62 17.61 15.73
N ASN A 96 -5.01 18.62 15.10
CA ASN A 96 -4.92 18.70 13.63
C ASN A 96 -4.03 17.59 13.04
N LEU A 97 -2.95 17.20 13.72
CA LEU A 97 -2.11 16.07 13.27
C LEU A 97 -2.87 14.75 13.35
N ILE A 98 -3.63 14.51 14.43
CA ILE A 98 -4.51 13.33 14.57
C ILE A 98 -5.62 13.33 13.52
N ALA A 99 -6.21 14.50 13.25
CA ALA A 99 -7.21 14.66 12.20
C ALA A 99 -6.66 14.28 10.82
N LEU A 100 -5.41 14.68 10.50
CA LEU A 100 -4.74 14.34 9.25
C LEU A 100 -4.32 12.87 9.16
N GLY A 101 -3.90 12.24 10.26
CA GLY A 101 -3.35 10.89 10.26
C GLY A 101 -4.30 9.78 9.80
N GLY A 102 -5.62 10.01 9.92
CA GLY A 102 -6.65 9.05 9.51
C GLY A 102 -7.57 9.53 8.39
N SER A 103 -7.39 10.75 7.88
CA SER A 103 -8.39 11.38 7.00
C SER A 103 -8.57 10.70 5.66
N PHE A 104 -7.53 10.07 5.12
CA PHE A 104 -7.59 9.35 3.85
C PHE A 104 -8.39 8.04 3.92
N VAL A 105 -8.47 7.42 5.11
CA VAL A 105 -9.10 6.10 5.30
C VAL A 105 -10.45 6.23 6.00
N MET A 106 -10.51 6.99 7.09
CA MET A 106 -11.70 7.15 7.93
C MET A 106 -12.51 8.41 7.59
N GLY A 107 -11.94 9.34 6.81
CA GLY A 107 -12.52 10.66 6.56
C GLY A 107 -12.22 11.67 7.66
N ASP A 108 -12.84 12.85 7.55
CA ASP A 108 -12.69 13.92 8.54
C ASP A 108 -13.03 13.40 9.95
N ILE A 109 -12.25 13.82 10.94
CA ILE A 109 -12.48 13.46 12.34
C ILE A 109 -13.81 14.00 12.87
N ALA A 110 -14.35 15.05 12.26
CA ALA A 110 -15.66 15.62 12.58
C ALA A 110 -16.83 14.77 12.07
N LEU A 111 -16.60 13.77 11.21
CA LEU A 111 -17.65 12.87 10.75
C LEU A 111 -18.22 12.06 11.93
N PRO A 112 -19.51 11.69 11.89
CA PRO A 112 -20.08 10.77 12.87
C PRO A 112 -19.26 9.48 12.95
N ARG A 113 -19.06 8.96 14.17
CA ARG A 113 -18.30 7.73 14.44
C ARG A 113 -18.66 6.58 13.50
N ASN A 114 -19.95 6.36 13.28
CA ASN A 114 -20.42 5.27 12.42
C ASN A 114 -20.06 5.47 10.94
N GLU A 115 -19.99 6.71 10.47
CA GLU A 115 -19.53 7.03 9.11
C GLU A 115 -18.01 6.82 8.99
N GLN A 116 -17.24 7.18 10.02
CA GLN A 116 -15.79 6.90 10.05
C GLN A 116 -15.50 5.38 10.01
N ILE A 117 -16.26 4.60 10.76
CA ILE A 117 -16.17 3.13 10.76
C ILE A 117 -16.53 2.58 9.37
N ALA A 118 -17.63 3.05 8.78
CA ALA A 118 -18.05 2.61 7.45
C ALA A 118 -17.00 2.92 6.37
N ASN A 119 -16.37 4.10 6.43
CA ASN A 119 -15.28 4.47 5.52
C ASN A 119 -14.07 3.55 5.67
N TYR A 120 -13.65 3.29 6.91
CA TYR A 120 -12.55 2.38 7.21
C TYR A 120 -12.83 0.97 6.66
N VAL A 121 -14.01 0.42 6.95
CA VAL A 121 -14.44 -0.89 6.45
C VAL A 121 -14.42 -0.92 4.92
N ALA A 122 -14.98 0.09 4.26
CA ALA A 122 -15.03 0.16 2.80
C ALA A 122 -13.63 0.27 2.17
N HIS A 123 -12.71 1.03 2.79
CA HIS A 123 -11.32 1.10 2.34
C HIS A 123 -10.64 -0.27 2.42
N HIS A 124 -10.70 -0.91 3.57
CA HIS A 124 -10.01 -2.19 3.81
C HIS A 124 -10.64 -3.38 3.08
N GLN A 125 -11.96 -3.37 2.84
CA GLN A 125 -12.60 -4.34 1.97
C GLN A 125 -12.13 -4.21 0.51
N ARG A 126 -11.96 -2.98 0.01
CA ARG A 126 -11.36 -2.74 -1.31
C ARG A 126 -9.91 -3.21 -1.36
N GLN A 127 -9.11 -2.91 -0.35
CA GLN A 127 -7.73 -3.39 -0.24
C GLN A 127 -7.66 -4.92 -0.28
N ARG A 128 -8.46 -5.62 0.54
CA ARG A 128 -8.55 -7.08 0.54
C ARG A 128 -8.92 -7.64 -0.84
N ALA A 129 -9.93 -7.05 -1.48
CA ALA A 129 -10.37 -7.49 -2.81
C ALA A 129 -9.23 -7.37 -3.84
N GLN A 130 -8.48 -6.27 -3.82
CA GLN A 130 -7.33 -6.07 -4.68
C GLN A 130 -6.22 -7.11 -4.41
N GLN A 131 -5.90 -7.38 -3.15
CA GLN A 131 -4.87 -8.38 -2.82
C GLN A 131 -5.27 -9.79 -3.26
N ARG A 132 -6.55 -10.15 -3.14
CA ARG A 132 -7.07 -11.42 -3.67
C ARG A 132 -6.97 -11.51 -5.19
N GLU A 133 -7.22 -10.41 -5.89
CA GLU A 133 -7.04 -10.35 -7.35
C GLU A 133 -5.57 -10.58 -7.73
N VAL A 134 -4.63 -9.94 -7.04
CA VAL A 134 -3.18 -10.14 -7.24
C VAL A 134 -2.80 -11.61 -7.02
N LEU A 135 -3.25 -12.22 -5.92
CA LEU A 135 -2.97 -13.64 -5.65
C LEU A 135 -3.53 -14.56 -6.74
N ALA A 136 -4.74 -14.30 -7.23
CA ALA A 136 -5.33 -15.07 -8.32
C ALA A 136 -4.54 -14.92 -9.63
N GLN A 137 -4.07 -13.72 -9.95
CA GLN A 137 -3.21 -13.47 -11.13
C GLN A 137 -1.86 -14.19 -10.99
N VAL A 138 -1.26 -14.19 -9.80
CA VAL A 138 -0.02 -14.93 -9.53
C VAL A 138 -0.22 -16.44 -9.72
N GLU A 139 -1.33 -17.00 -9.24
CA GLU A 139 -1.65 -18.42 -9.46
C GLU A 139 -1.88 -18.74 -10.95
N SER A 140 -2.57 -17.87 -11.68
CA SER A 140 -2.76 -18.02 -13.13
C SER A 140 -1.41 -18.12 -13.86
N LEU A 141 -0.45 -17.25 -13.52
CA LEU A 141 0.89 -17.26 -14.11
C LEU A 141 1.65 -18.56 -13.78
N LYS A 142 1.53 -19.07 -12.55
CA LYS A 142 2.16 -20.35 -12.15
C LYS A 142 1.59 -21.53 -12.93
N ASN A 143 0.27 -21.53 -13.17
CA ASN A 143 -0.39 -22.62 -13.89
C ASN A 143 -0.13 -22.59 -15.40
N GLN A 144 0.14 -21.42 -15.99
CA GLN A 144 0.55 -21.29 -17.40
C GLN A 144 1.98 -21.80 -17.66
N GLN A 145 2.80 -21.93 -16.62
CA GLN A 145 4.17 -22.44 -16.71
C GLN A 145 4.28 -23.96 -16.54
N ARG A 146 3.17 -24.65 -16.24
CA ARG A 146 3.09 -26.12 -16.18
C ARG A 146 2.65 -26.71 -17.51
#